data_AF-A0A257XJ82-F1
#
_entry.id   AF-A0A257XJ82-F1
#
_cell.length_a   1.000
_cell.length_b   1.000
_cell.length_c   1.000
_cell.angle_alpha   90.00
_cell.angle_beta   90.00
_cell.angle_gamma   90.00
#
_symmetry.space_group_name_H-M   'P 1'
#
loop_
_entity.id
_entity.type
_entity.pdbx_description
1 polymer ?
#
loop_
_entity_poly.entity_id
_entity_poly.type
_entity_poly.pdbx_seq_one_letter_code
_entity_poly.pdbx_strand_id
1 'polypeptide(L)'
;MSDIRGAEIIVRGIVQGVGFRPFVWRLAQRLGLFGEVRNAGDAVFIHAGGSREALADFASALREEAPVLSRVEAITSHPSAPPPAGAGFRIVESGAGAVSVGIVPDISTCPACRAEIADPAARRFGYAFTNCTECGPRFSIVRGLPYDRARTTMHGFPLCDACRAEYENPDDRRFHAQPIACPTCGPRLSWTPLTTLPDAARESADALTKAVATLSAGGIIAVKGIGGFHIACDATDGAAVSELRRRKHRPSKPL
;
A
#
# COMPACT_ATOMS: atom_id res chain seq x y z
N MET A 1 30.56 3.35 -30.91
CA MET A 1 30.33 3.02 -29.47
C MET A 1 29.28 4.00 -28.99
N SER A 2 28.13 3.54 -28.48
CA SER A 2 27.11 4.46 -27.99
C SER A 2 27.69 5.31 -26.86
N ASP A 3 27.49 6.63 -26.94
CA ASP A 3 27.89 7.58 -25.90
C ASP A 3 26.99 7.35 -24.67
N ILE A 4 27.43 6.48 -23.78
CA ILE A 4 26.73 6.15 -22.53
C ILE A 4 26.89 7.31 -21.55
N ARG A 5 25.76 7.83 -21.07
CA ARG A 5 25.70 8.94 -20.12
C ARG A 5 25.03 8.50 -18.83
N GLY A 6 25.35 9.18 -17.74
CA GLY A 6 24.64 9.07 -16.47
C GLY A 6 23.72 10.27 -16.23
N ALA A 7 22.63 10.03 -15.53
CA ALA A 7 21.79 11.07 -14.94
C ALA A 7 21.40 10.71 -13.52
N GLU A 8 21.52 11.67 -12.61
CA GLU A 8 20.88 11.64 -11.29
C GLU A 8 19.60 12.44 -11.36
N ILE A 9 18.47 11.76 -11.15
CA ILE A 9 17.13 12.33 -11.23
C ILE A 9 16.49 12.25 -9.86
N ILE A 10 15.94 13.38 -9.40
CA ILE A 10 15.23 13.49 -8.12
C ILE A 10 13.79 13.87 -8.44
N VAL A 11 12.86 13.02 -8.02
CA VAL A 11 11.42 13.23 -8.18
C VAL A 11 10.82 13.57 -6.81
N ARG A 12 10.10 14.69 -6.74
CA ARG A 12 9.46 15.20 -5.52
C ARG A 12 7.94 15.34 -5.72
N GLY A 13 7.22 15.28 -4.61
CA GLY A 13 5.76 15.32 -4.53
C GLY A 13 5.20 14.08 -3.86
N ILE A 14 3.95 13.71 -4.18
CA ILE A 14 3.33 12.48 -3.67
C ILE A 14 3.84 11.31 -4.52
N VAL A 15 5.04 10.82 -4.20
CA VAL A 15 5.75 9.79 -5.00
C VAL A 15 6.17 8.56 -4.20
N GLN A 16 5.89 8.52 -2.91
CA GLN A 16 6.15 7.37 -2.06
C GLN A 16 4.84 6.70 -1.61
N GLY A 17 4.81 5.37 -1.56
CA GLY A 17 3.60 4.61 -1.25
C GLY A 17 2.57 4.52 -2.39
N VAL A 18 2.94 4.96 -3.59
CA VAL A 18 2.06 5.01 -4.79
C VAL A 18 2.48 4.04 -5.89
N GLY A 19 3.38 3.09 -5.60
CA GLY A 19 3.95 2.20 -6.61
C GLY A 19 4.97 2.86 -7.55
N PHE A 20 5.55 4.01 -7.16
CA PHE A 20 6.47 4.77 -8.02
C PHE A 20 7.78 4.01 -8.31
N ARG A 21 8.40 3.34 -7.33
CA ARG A 21 9.63 2.53 -7.54
C ARG A 21 9.42 1.42 -8.59
N PRO A 22 8.36 0.58 -8.50
CA PRO A 22 7.95 -0.33 -9.57
C PRO A 22 7.77 0.31 -10.94
N PHE A 23 7.11 1.47 -10.98
CA PHE A 23 6.89 2.21 -12.23
C PHE A 23 8.22 2.63 -12.87
N VAL A 24 9.11 3.25 -12.09
CA VAL A 24 10.45 3.66 -12.53
C VAL A 24 11.24 2.46 -13.05
N TRP A 25 11.21 1.34 -12.33
CA TRP A 25 11.90 0.12 -12.76
C TRP A 25 11.38 -0.38 -14.11
N ARG A 26 10.05 -0.50 -14.29
CA ARG A 26 9.46 -0.93 -15.56
C ARG A 26 9.79 0.02 -16.70
N LEU A 27 9.75 1.32 -16.43
CA LEU A 27 10.07 2.36 -17.40
C LEU A 27 11.55 2.27 -17.84
N ALA A 28 12.46 2.08 -16.89
CA ALA A 28 13.89 1.93 -17.20
C ALA A 28 14.16 0.69 -18.05
N GLN A 29 13.53 -0.45 -17.73
CA GLN A 29 13.65 -1.68 -18.52
C GLN A 29 13.11 -1.49 -19.95
N ARG A 30 11.96 -0.84 -20.10
CA ARG A 30 11.34 -0.54 -21.41
C ARG A 30 12.25 0.33 -22.30
N LEU A 31 13.02 1.23 -21.71
CA LEU A 31 13.92 2.14 -22.41
C LEU A 31 15.38 1.65 -22.47
N GLY A 32 15.66 0.42 -22.01
CA GLY A 32 17.00 -0.16 -22.03
C GLY A 32 18.02 0.56 -21.13
N LEU A 33 17.54 1.21 -20.06
CA LEU A 33 18.37 1.89 -19.08
C LEU A 33 18.87 0.91 -18.01
N PHE A 34 20.01 1.21 -17.41
CA PHE A 34 20.56 0.48 -16.26
C PHE A 34 20.82 1.46 -15.10
N GLY A 35 20.92 0.94 -13.88
CA GLY A 35 21.12 1.77 -12.69
C GLY A 35 20.20 1.40 -11.54
N GLU A 36 19.73 2.39 -10.80
CA GLU A 36 18.97 2.16 -9.58
C GLU A 36 17.92 3.23 -9.25
N VAL A 37 16.92 2.82 -8.47
CA VAL A 37 15.93 3.71 -7.85
C VAL A 37 15.79 3.41 -6.36
N ARG A 38 15.69 4.46 -5.55
CA ARG A 38 15.44 4.37 -4.10
C ARG A 38 14.56 5.50 -3.61
N ASN A 39 13.86 5.27 -2.50
CA ASN A 39 13.28 6.37 -1.74
C ASN A 39 14.37 6.97 -0.84
N ALA A 40 14.39 8.29 -0.65
CA ALA A 40 15.13 8.91 0.44
C ALA A 40 14.49 10.22 0.87
N GLY A 41 14.37 10.40 2.19
CA GLY A 41 13.54 11.47 2.74
C GLY A 41 12.12 11.38 2.16
N ASP A 42 11.68 12.47 1.54
CA ASP A 42 10.39 12.62 0.86
C ASP A 42 10.44 12.49 -0.68
N ALA A 43 11.59 12.11 -1.24
CA ALA A 43 11.81 12.05 -2.68
C ALA A 43 12.09 10.62 -3.17
N VAL A 44 11.97 10.43 -4.48
CA VAL A 44 12.51 9.26 -5.19
C VAL A 44 13.77 9.69 -5.92
N PHE A 45 14.88 9.00 -5.63
CA PHE A 45 16.17 9.20 -6.27
C PHE A 45 16.40 8.11 -7.29
N ILE A 46 16.84 8.51 -8.47
CA ILE A 46 17.10 7.63 -9.60
C ILE A 46 18.50 7.94 -10.11
N HIS A 47 19.34 6.92 -10.24
CA HIS A 47 20.61 7.00 -10.94
C HIS A 47 20.53 6.11 -12.17
N ALA A 48 20.47 6.70 -13.36
CA ALA A 48 20.24 5.99 -14.60
C ALA A 48 21.41 6.18 -15.57
N GLY A 49 21.77 5.11 -16.28
CA GLY A 49 22.74 5.08 -17.36
C GLY A 49 22.11 4.61 -18.66
N GLY A 50 22.48 5.24 -19.78
CA GLY A 50 21.98 4.86 -21.10
C GLY A 50 22.40 5.83 -22.20
N SER A 51 21.78 5.70 -23.38
CA SER A 51 21.95 6.69 -24.44
C SER A 51 21.32 8.03 -24.05
N ARG A 52 21.78 9.12 -24.68
CA ARG A 52 21.19 10.45 -24.49
C ARG A 52 19.67 10.45 -24.77
N GLU A 53 19.26 9.78 -25.84
CA GLU A 53 17.86 9.67 -26.27
C GLU A 53 17.03 8.93 -25.22
N ALA A 54 17.48 7.75 -24.77
CA ALA A 54 16.76 6.97 -23.76
C ALA A 54 16.60 7.72 -22.42
N LEU A 55 17.62 8.50 -22.00
CA LEU A 55 17.53 9.33 -20.80
C LEU A 55 16.55 10.50 -20.96
N ALA A 56 16.44 11.08 -22.17
CA ALA A 56 15.48 12.12 -22.47
C ALA A 56 14.04 11.58 -22.48
N ASP A 57 13.82 10.45 -23.15
CA ASP A 57 12.53 9.76 -23.18
C ASP A 57 12.08 9.34 -21.79
N PHE A 58 13.00 8.84 -20.97
CA PHE A 58 12.76 8.47 -19.59
C PHE A 58 12.30 9.66 -18.75
N ALA A 59 12.95 10.82 -18.88
CA ALA A 59 12.56 12.03 -18.15
C ALA A 59 11.17 12.55 -18.56
N SER A 60 10.76 12.40 -19.83
CA SER A 60 9.41 12.75 -20.28
C SER A 60 8.37 11.78 -19.72
N ALA A 61 8.61 10.48 -19.88
CA ALA A 61 7.71 9.42 -19.42
C ALA A 61 7.53 9.41 -17.90
N LEU A 62 8.54 9.78 -17.12
CA LEU A 62 8.41 9.95 -15.66
C LEU A 62 7.32 10.96 -15.27
N ARG A 63 7.01 11.95 -16.11
CA ARG A 63 5.92 12.91 -15.89
C ARG A 63 4.61 12.42 -16.49
N GLU A 64 4.65 11.94 -17.72
CA GLU A 64 3.45 11.64 -18.52
C GLU A 64 2.76 10.33 -18.11
N GLU A 65 3.54 9.34 -17.68
CA GLU A 65 3.07 7.99 -17.38
C GLU A 65 3.06 7.69 -15.87
N ALA A 66 3.22 8.72 -15.04
CA ALA A 66 3.31 8.57 -13.59
C ALA A 66 2.09 7.82 -13.02
N PRO A 67 2.24 6.98 -11.97
CA PRO A 67 1.12 6.24 -11.39
C PRO A 67 -0.04 7.16 -11.02
N VAL A 68 -1.28 6.69 -11.20
CA VAL A 68 -2.51 7.48 -10.97
C VAL A 68 -2.59 8.09 -9.57
N LEU A 69 -2.03 7.41 -8.57
CA LEU A 69 -2.02 7.86 -7.19
C LEU A 69 -0.89 8.85 -6.87
N SER A 70 0.05 9.00 -7.80
CA SER A 70 1.18 9.89 -7.64
C SER A 70 0.83 11.31 -8.07
N ARG A 71 1.46 12.28 -7.44
CA ARG A 71 1.45 13.66 -7.89
C ARG A 71 2.89 14.15 -7.92
N VAL A 72 3.46 14.18 -9.11
CA VAL A 72 4.81 14.69 -9.33
C VAL A 72 4.74 16.22 -9.33
N GLU A 73 5.43 16.85 -8.37
CA GLU A 73 5.47 18.31 -8.21
C GLU A 73 6.75 18.89 -8.82
N ALA A 74 7.87 18.16 -8.71
CA ALA A 74 9.13 18.56 -9.33
C ALA A 74 9.94 17.34 -9.76
N ILE A 75 10.63 17.48 -10.89
CA ILE A 75 11.69 16.58 -11.34
C ILE A 75 12.92 17.42 -11.63
N THR A 76 14.01 17.16 -10.91
CA THR A 76 15.33 17.73 -11.21
C THR A 76 16.24 16.64 -11.75
N SER A 77 16.97 16.94 -12.82
CA SER A 77 17.90 16.00 -13.45
C SER A 77 19.25 16.66 -13.59
N HIS A 78 20.30 15.97 -13.18
CA HIS A 78 21.68 16.41 -13.29
C HIS A 78 22.50 15.36 -14.05
N PRO A 79 23.33 15.78 -15.01
CA PRO A 79 24.31 14.87 -15.61
C PRO A 79 25.21 14.29 -14.52
N SER A 80 25.51 12.99 -14.63
CA SER A 80 26.40 12.30 -13.71
C SER A 80 27.27 11.28 -14.46
N ALA A 81 28.24 10.71 -13.77
CA ALA A 81 28.91 9.50 -14.27
C ALA A 81 27.87 8.38 -14.40
N PRO A 82 27.91 7.56 -15.47
CA PRO A 82 26.99 6.44 -15.60
C PRO A 82 27.18 5.45 -14.44
N PRO A 83 26.11 4.80 -13.98
CA PRO A 83 26.22 3.67 -13.04
C PRO A 83 27.15 2.58 -13.60
N PRO A 84 27.64 1.65 -12.76
CA PRO A 84 28.34 0.47 -13.24
C PRO A 84 27.52 -0.31 -14.26
N ALA A 85 28.10 -0.57 -15.43
CA ALA A 85 27.44 -1.33 -16.49
C ALA A 85 27.23 -2.80 -16.08
N GLY A 86 26.19 -3.44 -16.62
CA GLY A 86 25.98 -4.89 -16.52
C GLY A 86 25.10 -5.37 -15.36
N ALA A 87 24.64 -4.48 -14.48
CA ALA A 87 23.79 -4.84 -13.32
C ALA A 87 22.27 -4.70 -13.58
N GLY A 88 21.85 -4.32 -14.79
CA GLY A 88 20.47 -3.96 -15.10
C GLY A 88 19.98 -2.75 -14.31
N PHE A 89 18.67 -2.55 -14.23
CA PHE A 89 18.05 -1.54 -13.37
C PHE A 89 17.50 -2.20 -12.10
N ARG A 90 17.75 -1.62 -10.92
CA ARG A 90 17.38 -2.24 -9.62
C ARG A 90 16.63 -1.28 -8.70
N ILE A 91 15.69 -1.81 -7.92
CA ILE A 91 15.10 -1.09 -6.79
C ILE A 91 15.97 -1.40 -5.56
N VAL A 92 16.65 -0.39 -5.01
CA VAL A 92 17.57 -0.57 -3.88
C VAL A 92 16.97 -0.05 -2.57
N GLU A 93 17.64 -0.34 -1.46
CA GLU A 93 17.19 0.06 -0.12
C GLU A 93 17.04 1.59 0.01
N SER A 94 16.04 2.00 0.78
CA SER A 94 15.77 3.42 0.98
C SER A 94 16.81 4.08 1.87
N GLY A 95 17.22 5.30 1.50
CA GLY A 95 18.21 6.09 2.24
C GLY A 95 17.58 7.09 3.23
N ALA A 96 18.38 7.60 4.16
CA ALA A 96 17.98 8.70 5.02
C ALA A 96 17.81 10.02 4.23
N GLY A 97 17.01 10.95 4.74
CA GLY A 97 16.82 12.27 4.15
C GLY A 97 15.80 13.11 4.91
N ALA A 98 15.78 14.42 4.64
CA ALA A 98 14.78 15.33 5.20
C ALA A 98 13.38 14.98 4.67
N VAL A 99 12.37 15.19 5.52
CA VAL A 99 10.96 14.86 5.22
C VAL A 99 10.13 16.13 5.28
N SER A 100 9.56 16.55 4.14
CA SER A 100 8.69 17.73 4.06
C SER A 100 7.34 17.48 3.37
N VAL A 101 7.17 16.35 2.67
CA VAL A 101 5.96 16.06 1.87
C VAL A 101 4.93 15.20 2.61
N GLY A 102 3.65 15.41 2.27
CA GLY A 102 2.51 14.63 2.75
C GLY A 102 2.49 13.19 2.25
N ILE A 103 2.19 12.26 3.16
CA ILE A 103 1.92 10.86 2.84
C ILE A 103 0.57 10.74 2.12
N VAL A 104 0.48 9.82 1.17
CA VAL A 104 -0.75 9.48 0.43
C VAL A 104 -1.88 9.11 1.40
N PRO A 105 -3.12 9.58 1.16
CA PRO A 105 -4.27 9.10 1.93
C PRO A 105 -4.48 7.59 1.77
N ASP A 106 -5.26 7.00 2.67
CA ASP A 106 -5.72 5.62 2.52
C ASP A 106 -6.66 5.50 1.31
N ILE A 107 -6.59 4.38 0.59
CA ILE A 107 -7.32 4.18 -0.67
C ILE A 107 -8.18 2.94 -0.58
N SER A 108 -9.43 3.05 -1.04
CA SER A 108 -10.37 1.94 -1.13
C SER A 108 -9.85 0.79 -2.01
N THR A 109 -10.26 -0.44 -1.70
CA THR A 109 -9.87 -1.64 -2.45
C THR A 109 -10.14 -1.50 -3.95
N CYS A 110 -9.13 -1.73 -4.78
CA CYS A 110 -9.26 -1.65 -6.24
C CYS A 110 -10.08 -2.85 -6.80
N PRO A 111 -10.60 -2.74 -8.04
CA PRO A 111 -11.37 -3.82 -8.66
C PRO A 111 -10.64 -5.17 -8.73
N ALA A 112 -9.32 -5.15 -9.00
CA ALA A 112 -8.52 -6.38 -9.09
C ALA A 112 -8.39 -7.09 -7.73
N CYS A 113 -8.18 -6.35 -6.64
CA CYS A 113 -8.16 -6.92 -5.29
C CYS A 113 -9.56 -7.41 -4.89
N ARG A 114 -10.63 -6.68 -5.24
CA ARG A 114 -12.01 -7.10 -4.97
C ARG A 114 -12.34 -8.43 -5.67
N ALA A 115 -11.92 -8.60 -6.93
CA ALA A 115 -12.10 -9.84 -7.68
C ALA A 115 -11.36 -11.02 -7.01
N GLU A 116 -10.10 -10.82 -6.58
CA GLU A 116 -9.33 -11.87 -5.90
C GLU A 116 -9.92 -12.26 -4.54
N ILE A 117 -10.46 -11.31 -3.77
CA ILE A 117 -11.14 -11.61 -2.50
C ILE A 117 -12.37 -12.47 -2.74
N ALA A 118 -13.06 -12.29 -3.87
CA ALA A 118 -14.29 -12.99 -4.21
C ALA A 118 -14.06 -14.33 -4.93
N ASP A 119 -12.85 -14.61 -5.41
CA ASP A 119 -12.52 -15.81 -6.19
C ASP A 119 -12.12 -16.98 -5.26
N PRO A 120 -12.90 -18.08 -5.19
CA PRO A 120 -12.58 -19.24 -4.36
C PRO A 120 -11.27 -19.95 -4.73
N ALA A 121 -10.79 -19.80 -5.95
CA ALA A 121 -9.52 -20.37 -6.39
C ALA A 121 -8.31 -19.50 -5.99
N ALA A 122 -8.54 -18.23 -5.62
CA ALA A 122 -7.48 -17.32 -5.27
C ALA A 122 -6.94 -17.57 -3.86
N ARG A 123 -5.62 -17.44 -3.70
CA ARG A 123 -4.93 -17.57 -2.41
C ARG A 123 -5.42 -16.59 -1.33
N ARG A 124 -6.02 -15.47 -1.75
CA ARG A 124 -6.57 -14.43 -0.88
C ARG A 124 -8.10 -14.42 -0.85
N PHE A 125 -8.74 -15.52 -1.23
CA PHE A 125 -10.19 -15.69 -1.08
C PHE A 125 -10.64 -15.38 0.36
N GLY A 126 -11.62 -14.48 0.50
CA GLY A 126 -12.15 -14.06 1.79
C GLY A 126 -11.16 -13.30 2.70
N TYR A 127 -9.96 -12.95 2.24
CA TYR A 127 -8.96 -12.31 3.08
C TYR A 127 -9.21 -10.80 3.27
N ALA A 128 -9.55 -10.42 4.51
CA ALA A 128 -10.02 -9.07 4.87
C ALA A 128 -8.99 -7.94 4.70
N PHE A 129 -7.70 -8.26 4.59
CA PHE A 129 -6.62 -7.26 4.53
C PHE A 129 -5.91 -7.21 3.17
N THR A 130 -6.53 -7.80 2.14
CA THR A 130 -5.99 -7.82 0.77
C THR A 130 -5.82 -6.40 0.21
N ASN A 131 -4.62 -6.11 -0.30
CA ASN A 131 -4.28 -4.88 -0.98
C ASN A 131 -3.19 -5.12 -2.05
N CYS A 132 -2.87 -4.07 -2.82
CA CYS A 132 -1.78 -4.03 -3.80
C CYS A 132 -1.12 -2.63 -3.80
N THR A 133 -0.24 -2.36 -4.76
CA THR A 133 0.40 -1.04 -4.91
C THR A 133 -0.60 0.09 -5.18
N GLU A 134 -1.77 -0.23 -5.73
CA GLU A 134 -2.81 0.74 -6.16
C GLU A 134 -3.93 0.95 -5.14
N CYS A 135 -3.96 0.21 -4.03
CA CYS A 135 -5.02 0.38 -3.03
C CYS A 135 -4.59 0.03 -1.61
N GLY A 136 -5.49 0.23 -0.66
CA GLY A 136 -5.33 -0.15 0.74
C GLY A 136 -4.75 0.96 1.60
N PRO A 137 -4.42 0.64 2.86
CA PRO A 137 -3.95 1.63 3.81
C PRO A 137 -2.57 2.20 3.45
N ARG A 138 -2.39 3.49 3.73
CA ARG A 138 -1.17 4.28 3.54
C ARG A 138 -0.93 5.13 4.78
N PHE A 139 -1.53 6.32 4.84
CA PHE A 139 -1.40 7.25 5.96
C PHE A 139 -1.70 6.59 7.31
N SER A 140 -2.77 5.81 7.41
CA SER A 140 -3.18 5.14 8.65
C SER A 140 -2.17 4.14 9.22
N ILE A 141 -1.24 3.63 8.40
CA ILE A 141 -0.31 2.56 8.80
C ILE A 141 1.16 2.98 8.76
N VAL A 142 1.49 4.16 8.21
CA VAL A 142 2.87 4.62 8.15
C VAL A 142 3.33 5.11 9.53
N ARG A 143 4.56 4.78 9.91
CA ARG A 143 5.23 5.25 11.13
C ARG A 143 6.31 6.28 10.84
N GLY A 144 6.83 6.30 9.61
CA GLY A 144 7.78 7.30 9.15
C GLY A 144 8.19 7.08 7.69
N LEU A 145 8.82 8.08 7.10
CA LEU A 145 9.45 7.98 5.78
C LEU A 145 10.94 7.66 5.91
N PRO A 146 11.58 7.03 4.91
CA PRO A 146 11.02 6.60 3.62
C PRO A 146 9.94 5.50 3.72
N TYR A 147 9.00 5.48 2.79
CA TYR A 147 7.89 4.53 2.80
C TYR A 147 8.40 3.11 2.47
N ASP A 148 8.60 2.33 3.52
CA ASP A 148 8.95 0.91 3.47
C ASP A 148 8.22 0.14 4.56
N ARG A 149 8.06 -1.17 4.33
CA ARG A 149 7.38 -2.09 5.25
C ARG A 149 7.87 -1.94 6.69
N ALA A 150 9.19 -1.84 6.89
CA ALA A 150 9.83 -1.68 8.20
C ALA A 150 9.38 -0.41 8.95
N ARG A 151 8.94 0.62 8.23
CA ARG A 151 8.42 1.89 8.78
C ARG A 151 6.89 1.97 8.68
N THR A 152 6.20 0.83 8.68
CA THR A 152 4.74 0.75 8.78
C THR A 152 4.32 -0.16 9.94
N THR A 153 3.05 -0.17 10.29
CA THR A 153 2.48 -1.15 11.23
C THR A 153 2.58 -2.59 10.71
N MET A 154 2.82 -2.79 9.41
CA MET A 154 3.04 -4.11 8.80
C MET A 154 4.42 -4.72 9.12
N HIS A 155 5.32 -3.97 9.75
CA HIS A 155 6.63 -4.48 10.21
C HIS A 155 6.51 -5.72 11.11
N GLY A 156 5.47 -5.80 11.95
CA GLY A 156 5.23 -6.94 12.85
C GLY A 156 4.75 -8.22 12.15
N PHE A 157 4.60 -8.20 10.82
CA PHE A 157 4.11 -9.31 10.01
C PHE A 157 5.19 -9.68 8.97
N PRO A 158 6.14 -10.59 9.25
CA PRO A 158 7.13 -11.02 8.27
C PRO A 158 6.47 -11.64 7.03
N LEU A 159 7.01 -11.42 5.83
CA LEU A 159 6.48 -12.03 4.61
C LEU A 159 6.75 -13.54 4.59
N CYS A 160 5.72 -14.34 4.28
CA CYS A 160 5.94 -15.74 3.87
C CYS A 160 6.52 -15.80 2.44
N ASP A 161 7.06 -16.95 2.07
CA ASP A 161 7.73 -17.16 0.78
C ASP A 161 6.85 -16.80 -0.42
N ALA A 162 5.57 -17.17 -0.40
CA ALA A 162 4.64 -16.83 -1.48
C ALA A 162 4.42 -15.32 -1.62
N CYS A 163 4.28 -14.59 -0.50
CA CYS A 163 4.18 -13.12 -0.56
C CYS A 163 5.51 -12.47 -0.94
N ARG A 164 6.64 -13.06 -0.56
CA ARG A 164 7.96 -12.59 -0.98
C ARG A 164 8.14 -12.73 -2.49
N ALA A 165 7.77 -13.88 -3.05
CA ALA A 165 7.83 -14.11 -4.49
C ALA A 165 7.01 -13.07 -5.27
N GLU A 166 5.78 -12.77 -4.84
CA GLU A 166 4.95 -11.71 -5.46
C GLU A 166 5.54 -10.30 -5.25
N TYR A 167 6.18 -10.04 -4.09
CA TYR A 167 6.80 -8.75 -3.80
C TYR A 167 8.04 -8.49 -4.67
N GLU A 168 8.80 -9.55 -4.98
CA GLU A 168 10.05 -9.49 -5.75
C GLU A 168 9.85 -9.70 -7.26
N ASN A 169 8.69 -10.24 -7.68
CA ASN A 169 8.37 -10.48 -9.09
C ASN A 169 7.87 -9.20 -9.80
N PRO A 170 8.60 -8.67 -10.80
CA PRO A 170 8.18 -7.46 -11.52
C PRO A 170 6.89 -7.58 -12.33
N ASP A 171 6.52 -8.80 -12.72
CA ASP A 171 5.29 -9.09 -13.48
C ASP A 171 4.06 -9.21 -12.56
N ASP A 172 4.26 -9.27 -11.24
CA ASP A 172 3.16 -9.28 -10.29
C ASP A 172 2.68 -7.87 -9.98
N ARG A 173 1.36 -7.67 -9.90
CA ARG A 173 0.74 -6.40 -9.48
C ARG A 173 1.12 -5.97 -8.06
N ARG A 174 1.74 -6.85 -7.29
CA ARG A 174 2.22 -6.60 -5.92
C ARG A 174 3.72 -6.40 -5.84
N PHE A 175 4.41 -6.26 -6.97
CA PHE A 175 5.82 -5.88 -7.02
C PHE A 175 6.08 -4.64 -6.15
N HIS A 176 6.89 -4.80 -5.11
CA HIS A 176 7.15 -3.80 -4.05
C HIS A 176 5.92 -3.20 -3.32
N ALA A 177 4.79 -3.92 -3.26
CA ALA A 177 3.67 -3.56 -2.40
C ALA A 177 4.06 -3.70 -0.92
N GLN A 178 4.47 -2.60 -0.28
CA GLN A 178 4.93 -2.61 1.12
C GLN A 178 3.96 -3.25 2.12
N PRO A 179 2.62 -3.06 2.01
CA PRO A 179 1.66 -3.68 2.91
C PRO A 179 1.13 -5.03 2.42
N ILE A 180 1.80 -5.68 1.45
CA ILE A 180 1.42 -7.03 1.01
C ILE A 180 1.35 -8.00 2.19
N ALA A 181 0.30 -8.81 2.20
CA ALA A 181 0.11 -9.89 3.14
C ALA A 181 -0.87 -10.93 2.58
N CYS A 182 -1.05 -12.02 3.30
CA CYS A 182 -2.02 -13.09 3.02
C CYS A 182 -2.49 -13.73 4.34
N PRO A 183 -3.46 -14.67 4.31
CA PRO A 183 -3.91 -15.37 5.51
C PRO A 183 -2.81 -16.09 6.31
N THR A 184 -1.67 -16.42 5.69
CA THR A 184 -0.55 -17.09 6.38
C THR A 184 0.29 -16.10 7.19
N CYS A 185 0.63 -14.96 6.61
CA CYS A 185 1.68 -14.08 7.14
C CYS A 185 1.16 -12.71 7.62
N GLY A 186 -0.12 -12.43 7.40
CA GLY A 186 -0.72 -11.13 7.67
C GLY A 186 -1.58 -11.07 8.93
N PRO A 187 -2.19 -9.89 9.18
CA PRO A 187 -3.15 -9.73 10.26
C PRO A 187 -4.38 -10.64 10.08
N ARG A 188 -5.01 -10.96 11.21
CA ARG A 188 -6.23 -11.77 11.33
C ARG A 188 -7.34 -10.98 11.99
N LEU A 189 -8.59 -11.37 11.72
CA LEU A 189 -9.74 -10.85 12.43
C LEU A 189 -9.87 -11.54 13.80
N SER A 190 -10.38 -10.81 14.78
CA SER A 190 -10.72 -11.32 16.11
C SER A 190 -12.11 -10.84 16.51
N TRP A 191 -12.83 -11.66 17.28
CA TRP A 191 -14.15 -11.31 17.81
C TRP A 191 -14.13 -11.35 19.33
N THR A 192 -14.56 -10.27 19.96
CA THR A 192 -14.63 -10.15 21.42
C THR A 192 -16.03 -9.71 21.82
N PRO A 193 -16.81 -10.55 22.53
CA PRO A 193 -18.07 -10.13 23.12
C PRO A 193 -17.84 -9.01 24.15
N LEU A 194 -18.74 -8.02 24.19
CA LEU A 194 -18.64 -6.89 25.12
C LEU A 194 -18.78 -7.30 26.60
N THR A 195 -19.34 -8.48 26.87
CA THR A 195 -19.61 -9.02 28.20
C THR A 195 -18.41 -9.71 28.86
N THR A 196 -17.34 -9.96 28.10
CA THR A 196 -16.08 -10.53 28.62
C THR A 196 -15.03 -9.44 28.72
N LEU A 197 -14.53 -9.18 29.94
CA LEU A 197 -13.33 -8.37 30.15
C LEU A 197 -12.15 -8.96 29.35
N PRO A 198 -11.20 -8.14 28.88
CA PRO A 198 -10.22 -8.51 27.87
C PRO A 198 -9.06 -9.34 28.43
N ASP A 199 -9.32 -10.47 29.08
CA ASP A 199 -8.23 -11.32 29.61
C ASP A 199 -7.66 -12.32 28.60
N ALA A 200 -8.19 -12.35 27.37
CA ALA A 200 -7.44 -12.76 26.18
C ALA A 200 -8.31 -12.49 24.95
N ALA A 201 -7.84 -11.67 24.02
CA ALA A 201 -8.39 -11.66 22.66
C ALA A 201 -8.11 -13.04 22.04
N ARG A 202 -9.07 -13.96 22.14
CA ARG A 202 -8.96 -15.25 21.45
C ARG A 202 -9.19 -14.98 19.97
N GLU A 203 -8.16 -15.23 19.16
CA GLU A 203 -8.35 -15.31 17.71
C GLU A 203 -9.48 -16.29 17.43
N SER A 204 -10.47 -15.83 16.68
CA SER A 204 -11.64 -16.62 16.37
C SER A 204 -11.67 -16.77 14.86
N ALA A 205 -11.43 -17.98 14.35
CA ALA A 205 -11.46 -18.28 12.92
C ALA A 205 -12.80 -17.89 12.26
N ASP A 206 -13.85 -17.73 13.08
CA ASP A 206 -15.21 -17.36 12.69
C ASP A 206 -15.57 -15.89 12.97
N ALA A 207 -14.60 -14.99 13.22
CA ALA A 207 -14.87 -13.63 13.65
C ALA A 207 -15.83 -12.87 12.70
N LEU A 208 -15.67 -13.06 11.39
CA LEU A 208 -16.57 -12.51 10.38
C LEU A 208 -17.98 -13.12 10.48
N THR A 209 -18.07 -14.45 10.61
CA THR A 209 -19.34 -15.17 10.78
C THR A 209 -20.10 -14.69 12.02
N LYS A 210 -19.41 -14.50 13.15
CA LYS A 210 -20.01 -13.97 14.38
C LYS A 210 -20.48 -12.52 14.22
N ALA A 211 -19.69 -11.69 13.53
CA ALA A 211 -20.09 -10.32 13.24
C ALA A 211 -21.37 -10.27 12.38
N VAL A 212 -21.43 -11.08 11.32
CA VAL A 212 -22.62 -11.18 10.45
C VAL A 212 -23.82 -11.70 11.23
N ALA A 213 -23.69 -12.80 11.97
CA ALA A 213 -24.77 -13.37 12.76
C ALA A 213 -25.31 -12.38 13.81
N THR A 214 -24.43 -11.61 14.44
CA THR A 214 -24.82 -10.58 15.42
C THR A 214 -25.61 -9.46 14.76
N LEU A 215 -25.17 -8.96 13.61
CA LEU A 215 -25.90 -7.94 12.86
C LEU A 215 -27.26 -8.45 12.38
N SER A 216 -27.31 -9.66 11.83
CA SER A 216 -28.56 -10.29 11.37
C SER A 216 -29.55 -10.57 12.50
N ALA A 217 -29.09 -10.64 13.75
CA ALA A 217 -29.95 -10.79 14.94
C ALA A 217 -30.36 -9.44 15.56
N GLY A 218 -30.18 -8.30 14.87
CA GLY A 218 -30.49 -6.95 15.37
C GLY A 218 -29.46 -6.41 16.37
N GLY A 219 -28.29 -7.05 16.47
CA GLY A 219 -27.21 -6.66 17.36
C GLY A 219 -26.42 -5.45 16.87
N ILE A 220 -25.63 -4.88 17.78
CA ILE A 220 -24.74 -3.74 17.53
C ILE A 220 -23.31 -4.21 17.75
N ILE A 221 -22.42 -3.93 16.80
CA ILE A 221 -21.01 -4.33 16.85
C ILE A 221 -20.07 -3.13 16.70
N ALA A 222 -18.86 -3.24 17.24
CA ALA A 222 -17.77 -2.32 16.92
C ALA A 222 -16.83 -2.97 15.90
N VAL A 223 -16.56 -2.30 14.79
CA VAL A 223 -15.69 -2.77 13.72
C VAL A 223 -14.46 -1.88 13.62
N LYS A 224 -13.27 -2.47 13.73
CA LYS A 224 -12.02 -1.76 13.44
C LYS A 224 -11.89 -1.59 11.92
N GLY A 225 -12.10 -0.37 11.45
CA GLY A 225 -11.78 0.03 10.07
C GLY A 225 -10.32 0.44 9.94
N ILE A 226 -9.98 1.08 8.82
CA ILE A 226 -8.62 1.54 8.52
C ILE A 226 -8.19 2.69 9.44
N GLY A 227 -9.03 3.73 9.58
CA GLY A 227 -8.72 4.94 10.37
C GLY A 227 -9.21 4.91 11.82
N GLY A 228 -9.84 3.83 12.28
CA GLY A 228 -10.41 3.76 13.63
C GLY A 228 -11.59 2.81 13.74
N PHE A 229 -12.28 2.86 14.87
CA PHE A 229 -13.46 2.02 15.12
C PHE A 229 -14.76 2.70 14.67
N HIS A 230 -15.64 1.92 14.07
CA HIS A 230 -17.01 2.28 13.75
C HIS A 230 -17.95 1.41 14.57
N ILE A 231 -19.14 1.93 14.87
CA ILE A 231 -20.22 1.15 15.48
C ILE A 231 -21.25 0.88 14.39
N ALA A 232 -21.59 -0.38 14.16
CA ALA A 232 -22.48 -0.82 13.10
C ALA A 232 -23.68 -1.58 13.67
N CYS A 233 -24.84 -1.39 13.03
CA CYS A 233 -26.06 -2.15 13.22
C CYS A 233 -26.76 -2.28 11.84
N ASP A 234 -27.78 -3.13 11.74
CA ASP A 234 -28.64 -3.14 10.56
C ASP A 234 -29.41 -1.80 10.48
N ALA A 235 -29.30 -1.12 9.34
CA ALA A 235 -29.96 0.18 9.11
C ALA A 235 -31.46 0.04 8.79
N THR A 236 -31.91 -1.18 8.46
CA THR A 236 -33.31 -1.49 8.18
C THR A 236 -34.09 -1.89 9.44
N ASP A 237 -33.39 -2.23 10.53
CA ASP A 237 -33.97 -2.53 11.84
C ASP A 237 -34.12 -1.26 12.69
N GLY A 238 -35.35 -0.75 12.79
CA GLY A 238 -35.66 0.44 13.59
C GLY A 238 -35.36 0.30 15.07
N ALA A 239 -35.44 -0.92 15.64
CA ALA A 239 -35.12 -1.16 17.05
C ALA A 239 -33.61 -1.09 17.28
N ALA A 240 -32.82 -1.71 16.42
CA ALA A 240 -31.36 -1.66 16.48
C ALA A 240 -30.83 -0.21 16.34
N VAL A 241 -31.37 0.56 15.39
CA VAL A 241 -31.01 1.98 15.20
C VAL A 241 -31.36 2.82 16.42
N SER A 242 -32.55 2.61 17.00
CA SER A 242 -32.99 3.34 18.20
C SER A 242 -32.10 3.03 19.41
N GLU A 243 -31.73 1.76 19.60
CA GLU A 243 -30.83 1.33 20.67
C GLU A 243 -29.42 1.89 20.48
N LEU A 244 -28.91 1.92 19.24
CA LEU A 244 -27.62 2.55 18.92
C LEU A 244 -27.61 4.04 19.28
N ARG A 245 -28.67 4.78 18.92
CA ARG A 245 -28.79 6.21 19.26
C ARG A 245 -28.83 6.44 20.76
N ARG A 246 -29.58 5.60 21.49
CA ARG A 246 -29.68 5.65 22.95
C ARG A 246 -28.32 5.43 23.61
N ARG A 247 -27.60 4.35 23.23
CA ARG A 247 -26.27 4.04 23.79
C ARG A 247 -25.20 5.08 23.45
N LYS A 248 -25.24 5.63 22.22
CA LYS A 248 -24.28 6.64 21.74
C LYS A 248 -24.63 8.07 22.18
N HIS A 249 -25.76 8.28 22.86
CA HIS A 249 -26.28 9.61 23.21
C HIS A 249 -26.35 10.56 22.00
N ARG A 250 -26.84 10.05 20.85
CA ARG A 250 -26.90 10.77 19.56
C ARG A 250 -28.33 10.77 19.01
N PRO A 251 -29.24 11.60 19.56
CA PRO A 251 -30.68 11.48 19.30
C PRO A 251 -31.06 11.82 17.84
N SER A 252 -30.54 12.91 17.27
CA SER A 252 -31.04 13.44 15.99
C SER A 252 -29.99 13.53 14.88
N LYS A 253 -28.69 13.58 15.20
CA LYS A 253 -27.64 13.72 14.17
C LYS A 253 -27.73 12.54 13.18
N PRO A 254 -27.77 12.79 11.85
CA PRO A 254 -27.82 11.74 10.82
C PRO A 254 -26.73 10.68 11.05
N LEU A 255 -27.07 9.42 10.84
CA LEU A 255 -26.15 8.28 10.99
C LEU A 255 -25.49 7.96 9.65
#